data_AF-A0A7C7QEM7-F1
#
_entry.id   AF-A0A7C7QEM7-F1
#
_cell.length_a   1.000
_cell.length_b   1.000
_cell.length_c   1.000
_cell.angle_alpha   90.00
_cell.angle_beta   90.00
_cell.angle_gamma   90.00
#
_symmetry.space_group_name_H-M   'P 1'
#
loop_
_entity.id
_entity.type
_entity.pdbx_description
1 polymer ?
#
loop_
_entity_poly.entity_id
_entity_poly.type
_entity_poly.pdbx_seq_one_letter_code
_entity_poly.pdbx_strand_id
1 'polypeptide(L)'
;MSAGKIVQIIGAVIDVEFPRDAMPKLYNALNVEDTGLTLEVQQQLGDGVVRTIAMGSTDGLKRELAVRDSGAPISVPVGTKTLGRIMDVLGNPVDEQGPVEAETKLPIHRKPPAYDEQAASVEILETGIKVIDLVMPIAKGGKIGLFGGAGVGKTVTLMELIRNIAVEHSGYSVFAGVGERTREGNDFYHEMAEGGVLDKVALVYGQMNEPPGNRLRVALTGLTMAEHFRDEGRDVLMFIDNIYRYTLAGTEVSALLGRMPSAVGYQPTLAEEMGILQERITSTKTGSITSFQAVYVPADDLTDPSPATTFSHLDATLVLSRQIAELGIHPAVDPLDST
;
A
#
# COMPACT_ATOMS: atom_id res chain seq x y z
N MET A 1 -15.95 13.98 21.89
CA MET A 1 -15.91 12.57 21.42
C MET A 1 -17.31 12.02 21.57
N SER A 2 -17.96 11.67 20.46
CA SER A 2 -19.24 10.98 20.50
C SER A 2 -19.01 9.48 20.71
N ALA A 3 -19.87 8.88 21.51
CA ALA A 3 -19.92 7.44 21.71
C ALA A 3 -21.09 6.88 20.89
N GLY A 4 -20.82 5.87 20.10
CA GLY A 4 -21.79 5.09 19.35
C GLY A 4 -21.89 3.67 19.89
N LYS A 5 -22.80 2.89 19.31
CA LYS A 5 -23.03 1.48 19.67
C LYS A 5 -23.09 0.59 18.45
N ILE A 6 -22.55 -0.62 18.56
CA ILE A 6 -22.63 -1.61 17.48
C ILE A 6 -24.06 -2.14 17.36
N VAL A 7 -24.69 -1.95 16.19
CA VAL A 7 -26.05 -2.44 15.92
C VAL A 7 -26.07 -3.72 15.09
N GLN A 8 -25.10 -3.89 14.20
CA GLN A 8 -25.03 -5.03 13.28
C GLN A 8 -23.58 -5.40 12.94
N ILE A 9 -23.33 -6.70 12.79
CA ILE A 9 -22.02 -7.27 12.45
C ILE A 9 -22.25 -8.29 11.33
N ILE A 10 -21.67 -8.05 10.15
CA ILE A 10 -21.68 -8.97 9.00
C ILE A 10 -20.24 -9.16 8.53
N GLY A 11 -19.61 -10.24 8.97
CA GLY A 11 -18.19 -10.48 8.69
C GLY A 11 -17.35 -9.27 9.14
N ALA A 12 -16.54 -8.73 8.22
CA ALA A 12 -15.70 -7.56 8.47
C ALA A 12 -16.46 -6.21 8.43
N VAL A 13 -17.74 -6.19 8.08
CA VAL A 13 -18.56 -4.96 8.03
C VAL A 13 -19.36 -4.83 9.32
N ILE A 14 -19.23 -3.69 9.97
CA ILE A 14 -19.88 -3.38 11.25
C ILE A 14 -20.65 -2.08 11.09
N ASP A 15 -21.94 -2.11 11.38
CA ASP A 15 -22.77 -0.91 11.43
C ASP A 15 -22.82 -0.41 12.89
N VAL A 16 -22.55 0.89 13.07
CA VAL A 16 -22.46 1.56 14.36
C VAL A 16 -23.44 2.74 14.37
N GLU A 17 -24.29 2.80 15.38
CA GLU A 17 -25.23 3.90 15.59
C GLU A 17 -24.63 4.97 16.50
N PHE A 18 -24.62 6.21 16.04
CA PHE A 18 -24.23 7.40 16.79
C PHE A 18 -25.43 8.34 16.97
N PRO A 19 -25.39 9.21 18.00
CA PRO A 19 -26.30 10.34 18.09
C PRO A 19 -26.27 11.17 16.80
N ARG A 20 -27.44 11.59 16.30
CA ARG A 20 -27.60 12.28 15.01
C ARG A 20 -26.80 13.57 14.89
N ASP A 21 -26.58 14.25 16.02
CA ASP A 21 -25.80 15.49 16.14
C ASP A 21 -24.28 15.27 16.16
N ALA A 22 -23.83 14.02 16.25
CA ALA A 22 -22.42 13.67 16.39
C ALA A 22 -21.99 12.49 15.53
N MET A 23 -22.53 12.42 14.30
CA MET A 23 -22.15 11.42 13.30
C MET A 23 -20.69 11.60 12.85
N PRO A 24 -19.89 10.53 12.86
CA PRO A 24 -18.53 10.54 12.32
C PRO A 24 -18.50 10.82 10.82
N LYS A 25 -17.40 11.44 10.35
CA LYS A 25 -17.18 11.67 8.91
C LYS A 25 -16.74 10.38 8.21
N LEU A 26 -16.87 10.36 6.88
CA LEU A 26 -16.27 9.31 6.06
C LEU A 26 -14.76 9.24 6.32
N TYR A 27 -14.25 8.02 6.35
CA TYR A 27 -12.86 7.67 6.66
C TYR A 27 -12.38 7.94 8.08
N ASN A 28 -13.22 8.43 9.00
CA ASN A 28 -12.84 8.49 10.41
C ASN A 28 -12.56 7.09 10.96
N ALA A 29 -11.54 7.00 11.80
CA ALA A 29 -11.28 5.81 12.59
C ALA A 29 -12.16 5.81 13.85
N LEU A 30 -12.77 4.68 14.14
CA LEU A 30 -13.53 4.44 15.35
C LEU A 30 -12.85 3.34 16.17
N ASN A 31 -12.84 3.47 17.49
CA ASN A 31 -12.23 2.49 18.40
C ASN A 31 -13.30 1.81 19.25
N VAL A 32 -13.33 0.48 19.22
CA VAL A 32 -14.18 -0.32 20.12
C VAL A 32 -13.49 -0.43 21.48
N GLU A 33 -14.13 0.04 22.56
CA GLU A 33 -13.48 0.17 23.88
C GLU A 33 -13.00 -1.16 24.45
N ASP A 34 -13.82 -2.22 24.34
CA ASP A 34 -13.56 -3.50 25.00
C ASP A 34 -12.50 -4.35 24.29
N THR A 35 -12.40 -4.23 22.96
CA THR A 35 -11.53 -5.07 22.14
C THR A 35 -10.32 -4.34 21.59
N GLY A 36 -10.31 -3.00 21.63
CA GLY A 36 -9.31 -2.17 20.95
C GLY A 36 -9.37 -2.24 19.43
N LEU A 37 -10.40 -2.89 18.86
CA LEU A 37 -10.56 -3.03 17.42
C LEU A 37 -10.81 -1.67 16.79
N THR A 38 -10.02 -1.35 15.75
CA THR A 38 -10.21 -0.14 14.95
C THR A 38 -11.17 -0.42 13.79
N LEU A 39 -12.14 0.46 13.59
CA LEU A 39 -13.08 0.44 12.47
C LEU A 39 -12.88 1.68 11.62
N GLU A 40 -13.02 1.59 10.30
CA GLU A 40 -12.99 2.75 9.41
C GLU A 40 -14.37 3.00 8.77
N VAL A 41 -14.89 4.22 8.92
CA VAL A 41 -16.19 4.61 8.36
C VAL A 41 -16.16 4.65 6.83
N GLN A 42 -17.01 3.87 6.18
CA GLN A 42 -17.13 3.80 4.72
C GLN A 42 -18.37 4.48 4.15
N GLN A 43 -19.49 4.43 4.88
CA GLN A 43 -20.77 4.98 4.42
C GLN A 43 -21.58 5.52 5.60
N GLN A 44 -22.44 6.49 5.33
CA GLN A 44 -23.46 6.94 6.26
C GLN A 44 -24.81 6.46 5.73
N LEU A 45 -25.47 5.54 6.43
CA LEU A 45 -26.71 4.90 5.98
C LEU A 45 -27.95 5.76 6.27
N GLY A 46 -27.85 6.69 7.21
CA GLY A 46 -28.96 7.49 7.72
C GLY A 46 -29.32 7.12 9.16
N ASP A 47 -30.19 7.93 9.78
CA ASP A 47 -30.68 7.73 11.15
C ASP A 47 -29.59 7.61 12.24
N GLY A 48 -28.40 8.16 12.00
CA GLY A 48 -27.27 8.04 12.95
C GLY A 48 -26.40 6.80 12.72
N VAL A 49 -26.76 5.92 11.78
CA VAL A 49 -26.02 4.68 11.50
C VAL A 49 -24.93 4.93 10.46
N VAL A 50 -23.70 4.57 10.82
CA VAL A 50 -22.55 4.54 9.92
C VAL A 50 -22.12 3.10 9.68
N ARG A 51 -21.78 2.79 8.43
CA ARG A 51 -21.23 1.50 8.03
C ARG A 51 -19.72 1.58 8.01
N THR A 52 -19.08 0.63 8.69
CA THR A 52 -17.63 0.60 8.88
C THR A 52 -17.02 -0.72 8.44
N ILE A 53 -15.72 -0.71 8.23
CA ILE A 53 -14.91 -1.92 8.00
C ILE A 53 -13.96 -2.10 9.18
N ALA A 54 -13.89 -3.32 9.69
CA ALA A 54 -12.94 -3.71 10.73
C ALA A 54 -11.51 -3.83 10.20
N MET A 55 -10.57 -3.26 10.96
CA MET A 55 -9.13 -3.39 10.74
C MET A 55 -8.53 -4.47 11.66
N GLY A 56 -9.14 -5.65 11.66
CA GLY A 56 -8.80 -6.77 12.55
C GLY A 56 -9.92 -7.81 12.63
N SER A 57 -9.71 -8.88 13.41
CA SER A 57 -10.74 -9.92 13.56
C SER A 57 -11.98 -9.38 14.27
N THR A 58 -13.15 -9.73 13.72
CA THR A 58 -14.47 -9.42 14.29
C THR A 58 -15.00 -10.56 15.16
N ASP A 59 -14.22 -11.63 15.34
CA ASP A 59 -14.64 -12.80 16.12
C ASP A 59 -14.85 -12.44 17.58
N GLY A 60 -15.97 -12.90 18.14
CA GLY A 60 -16.34 -12.62 19.53
C GLY A 60 -16.90 -11.20 19.77
N LEU A 61 -16.99 -10.36 18.73
CA LEU A 61 -17.60 -9.03 18.82
C LEU A 61 -19.12 -9.14 19.06
N LYS A 62 -19.64 -8.26 19.91
CA LYS A 62 -21.06 -8.26 20.32
C LYS A 62 -21.72 -6.95 19.92
N ARG A 63 -23.04 -7.01 19.72
CA ARG A 63 -23.87 -5.82 19.61
C ARG A 63 -23.91 -5.07 20.95
N GLU A 64 -24.29 -3.80 20.91
CA GLU A 64 -24.34 -2.86 22.04
C GLU A 64 -22.99 -2.45 22.63
N LEU A 65 -21.87 -2.95 22.09
CA LEU A 65 -20.54 -2.50 22.50
C LEU A 65 -20.34 -1.03 22.17
N ALA A 66 -19.67 -0.32 23.09
CA ALA A 66 -19.37 1.09 22.95
C ALA A 66 -18.25 1.32 21.92
N VAL A 67 -18.47 2.30 21.04
CA VAL A 67 -17.54 2.69 19.98
C VAL A 67 -17.26 4.18 20.10
N ARG A 68 -15.99 4.58 20.11
CA ARG A 68 -15.59 5.99 20.17
C ARG A 68 -15.10 6.49 18.83
N ASP A 69 -15.59 7.65 18.40
CA ASP A 69 -15.02 8.35 17.24
C ASP A 69 -13.70 9.02 17.63
N SER A 70 -12.64 8.73 16.87
CA SER A 70 -11.34 9.41 17.03
C SER A 70 -11.37 10.85 16.47
N GLY A 71 -12.33 11.18 15.62
CA GLY A 71 -12.49 12.48 14.96
C GLY A 71 -11.56 12.69 13.76
N ALA A 72 -10.71 11.73 13.44
CA ALA A 72 -9.75 11.78 12.33
C ALA A 72 -9.63 10.41 11.64
N PRO A 73 -9.05 10.36 10.43
CA PRO A 73 -8.72 9.09 9.80
C PRO A 73 -7.64 8.31 10.56
N ILE A 74 -7.49 7.02 10.21
CA ILE A 74 -6.38 6.19 10.70
C ILE A 74 -5.08 6.95 10.43
N SER A 75 -4.27 7.12 11.48
CA SER A 75 -3.05 7.92 11.45
C SER A 75 -1.86 7.09 11.91
N VAL A 76 -0.82 7.06 11.09
CA VAL A 76 0.33 6.15 11.23
C VAL A 76 1.60 6.94 11.57
N PRO A 77 2.55 6.35 12.32
CA PRO A 77 3.82 7.00 12.61
C PRO A 77 4.62 7.20 11.32
N VAL A 78 5.28 8.35 11.20
CA VAL A 78 6.15 8.68 10.06
C VAL A 78 7.50 9.23 10.55
N GLY A 79 8.47 9.32 9.64
CA GLY A 79 9.80 9.89 9.90
C GLY A 79 10.87 8.82 10.03
N THR A 80 12.13 9.25 10.22
CA THR A 80 13.30 8.36 10.19
C THR A 80 13.29 7.26 11.26
N LYS A 81 12.49 7.41 12.32
CA LYS A 81 12.31 6.40 13.37
C LYS A 81 11.52 5.17 12.92
N THR A 82 10.84 5.24 11.78
CA THR A 82 10.14 4.10 11.18
C THR A 82 11.07 3.21 10.34
N LEU A 83 12.28 3.68 10.01
CA LEU A 83 13.25 2.92 9.23
C LEU A 83 13.76 1.71 10.04
N GLY A 84 13.86 0.57 9.37
CA GLY A 84 14.22 -0.72 9.96
C GLY A 84 13.13 -1.38 10.79
N ARG A 85 11.94 -0.76 10.88
CA ARG A 85 10.81 -1.26 11.66
C ARG A 85 9.80 -1.96 10.77
N ILE A 86 9.13 -2.96 11.34
CA ILE A 86 7.98 -3.62 10.70
C ILE A 86 6.69 -3.12 11.36
N MET A 87 5.77 -2.59 10.56
CA MET A 87 4.49 -2.05 11.03
C MET A 87 3.29 -2.73 10.37
N ASP A 88 2.18 -2.78 11.10
CA ASP A 88 0.87 -3.16 10.58
C ASP A 88 0.17 -1.99 9.86
N VAL A 89 -1.03 -2.25 9.34
CA VAL A 89 -1.87 -1.23 8.66
C VAL A 89 -2.20 -0.01 9.53
N LEU A 90 -2.28 -0.17 10.86
CA LEU A 90 -2.58 0.89 11.82
C LEU A 90 -1.31 1.64 12.27
N GLY A 91 -0.13 1.18 11.83
CA GLY A 91 1.15 1.76 12.22
C GLY A 91 1.68 1.25 13.55
N ASN A 92 1.15 0.14 14.08
CA ASN A 92 1.70 -0.50 15.27
C ASN A 92 2.90 -1.37 14.87
N PRO A 93 3.99 -1.38 15.66
CA PRO A 93 5.12 -2.25 15.40
C PRO A 93 4.77 -3.72 15.65
N VAL A 94 5.18 -4.59 14.73
CA VAL A 94 4.99 -6.05 14.79
C VAL A 94 6.32 -6.82 14.80
N ASP A 95 7.43 -6.12 14.97
CA ASP A 95 8.80 -6.66 14.97
C ASP A 95 9.35 -7.01 16.36
N GLU A 96 8.55 -6.87 17.42
CA GLU A 96 8.94 -7.08 18.82
C GLU A 96 10.11 -6.18 19.31
N GLN A 97 10.46 -5.12 18.58
CA GLN A 97 11.55 -4.19 18.93
C GLN A 97 11.08 -2.99 19.79
N GLY A 98 9.97 -3.16 20.50
CA GLY A 98 9.36 -2.09 21.30
C GLY A 98 8.58 -1.06 20.47
N PRO A 99 8.13 0.06 21.07
CA PRO A 99 7.35 1.07 20.36
C PRO A 99 8.18 1.81 19.30
N VAL A 100 7.51 2.35 18.27
CA VAL A 100 8.12 3.30 17.33
C VAL A 100 8.01 4.69 17.95
N GLU A 101 9.13 5.27 18.37
CA GLU A 101 9.21 6.63 18.95
C GLU A 101 9.14 7.72 17.87
N ALA A 102 8.11 7.66 17.02
CA ALA A 102 7.88 8.69 16.00
C ALA A 102 7.30 9.96 16.63
N GLU A 103 7.86 11.12 16.24
CA GLU A 103 7.42 12.43 16.72
C GLU A 103 6.09 12.85 16.08
N THR A 104 5.84 12.39 14.85
CA THR A 104 4.68 12.80 14.04
C THR A 104 3.88 11.58 13.57
N LYS A 105 2.56 11.75 13.54
CA LYS A 105 1.64 10.82 12.87
C LYS A 105 0.90 11.53 11.75
N LEU A 106 0.70 10.85 10.63
CA LEU A 106 -0.03 11.39 9.48
C LEU A 106 -1.21 10.49 9.10
N PRO A 107 -2.33 11.07 8.63
CA PRO A 107 -3.49 10.30 8.20
C PRO A 107 -3.21 9.54 6.90
N ILE A 108 -3.72 8.31 6.78
CA ILE A 108 -3.52 7.48 5.57
C ILE A 108 -4.31 7.98 4.36
N HIS A 109 -5.41 8.71 4.62
CA HIS A 109 -6.26 9.32 3.60
C HIS A 109 -5.82 10.75 3.35
N ARG A 110 -5.16 10.98 2.22
CA ARG A 110 -4.69 12.30 1.76
C ARG A 110 -5.09 12.51 0.31
N LYS A 111 -5.19 13.78 -0.08
CA LYS A 111 -5.41 14.15 -1.48
C LYS A 111 -4.11 14.00 -2.26
N PRO A 112 -4.16 13.63 -3.55
CA PRO A 112 -2.99 13.70 -4.42
C PRO A 112 -2.46 15.14 -4.53
N PRO A 113 -1.17 15.34 -4.84
CA PRO A 113 -0.60 16.67 -5.05
C PRO A 113 -1.36 17.43 -6.15
N ALA A 114 -1.51 18.74 -5.96
CA ALA A 114 -2.19 19.58 -6.94
C ALA A 114 -1.37 19.71 -8.24
N TYR A 115 -2.02 20.08 -9.34
CA TYR A 115 -1.37 20.18 -10.65
C TYR A 115 -0.17 21.14 -10.64
N ASP A 116 -0.25 22.24 -9.90
CA ASP A 116 0.81 23.22 -9.75
C ASP A 116 1.95 22.76 -8.82
N GLU A 117 1.79 21.67 -8.08
CA GLU A 117 2.84 21.06 -7.24
C GLU A 117 3.64 19.97 -7.97
N GLN A 118 3.15 19.50 -9.11
CA GLN A 118 3.81 18.48 -9.93
C GLN A 118 5.12 19.00 -10.51
N ALA A 119 6.13 18.14 -10.57
CA ALA A 119 7.40 18.47 -11.22
C ALA A 119 7.23 18.60 -12.75
N ALA A 120 7.86 19.62 -13.34
CA ALA A 120 7.77 19.86 -14.78
C ALA A 120 8.86 19.15 -15.61
N SER A 121 9.93 18.70 -14.95
CA SER A 121 11.07 18.05 -15.60
C SER A 121 11.04 16.54 -15.39
N VAL A 122 11.28 15.80 -16.46
CA VAL A 122 11.53 14.36 -16.42
C VAL A 122 13.02 14.14 -16.27
N GLU A 123 13.45 13.68 -15.11
CA GLU A 123 14.82 13.25 -14.83
C GLU A 123 14.89 11.73 -14.85
N ILE A 124 16.01 11.16 -15.29
CA ILE A 124 16.24 9.71 -15.26
C ILE A 124 16.78 9.34 -13.88
N LEU A 125 16.24 8.26 -13.31
CA LEU A 125 16.78 7.61 -12.12
C LEU A 125 17.79 6.54 -12.56
N GLU A 126 19.06 6.79 -12.31
CA GLU A 126 20.13 5.85 -12.58
C GLU A 126 20.09 4.71 -11.55
N THR A 127 19.84 3.48 -12.00
CA THR A 127 19.68 2.31 -11.12
C THR A 127 20.97 1.54 -10.90
N GLY A 128 21.97 1.73 -11.77
CA GLY A 128 23.21 0.96 -11.81
C GLY A 128 23.04 -0.43 -12.44
N ILE A 129 21.83 -0.78 -12.88
CA ILE A 129 21.53 -2.06 -13.51
C ILE A 129 21.51 -1.85 -15.02
N LYS A 130 22.55 -2.35 -15.70
CA LYS A 130 22.78 -2.15 -17.15
C LYS A 130 21.55 -2.33 -18.03
N VAL A 131 20.78 -3.40 -17.82
CA VAL A 131 19.60 -3.68 -18.67
C VAL A 131 18.47 -2.69 -18.41
N ILE A 132 18.29 -2.24 -17.17
CA ILE A 132 17.28 -1.23 -16.82
C ILE A 132 17.72 0.12 -17.37
N ASP A 133 18.95 0.56 -17.08
CA ASP A 133 19.44 1.88 -17.48
C ASP A 133 19.58 2.03 -19.01
N LEU A 134 19.85 0.95 -19.74
CA LEU A 134 20.02 0.99 -21.20
C LEU A 134 18.72 0.77 -21.97
N VAL A 135 17.91 -0.22 -21.57
CA VAL A 135 16.75 -0.67 -22.36
C VAL A 135 15.47 0.02 -21.93
N MET A 136 15.29 0.22 -20.62
CA MET A 136 14.07 0.80 -20.04
C MET A 136 14.40 1.82 -18.94
N PRO A 137 15.02 2.96 -19.30
CA PRO A 137 15.45 3.95 -18.33
C PRO A 137 14.26 4.45 -17.52
N ILE A 138 14.40 4.42 -16.20
CA ILE A 138 13.31 4.76 -15.28
C ILE A 138 13.29 6.27 -15.06
N ALA A 139 12.13 6.89 -15.23
CA ALA A 139 11.92 8.28 -14.84
C ALA A 139 11.81 8.41 -13.31
N LYS A 140 12.41 9.47 -12.76
CA LYS A 140 12.32 9.83 -11.35
C LYS A 140 10.88 10.24 -10.99
N GLY A 141 10.32 9.58 -9.99
CA GLY A 141 8.88 9.66 -9.66
C GLY A 141 7.98 8.80 -10.52
N GLY A 142 8.57 8.00 -11.41
CA GLY A 142 7.83 7.10 -12.28
C GLY A 142 7.24 5.91 -11.52
N LYS A 143 6.21 5.32 -12.12
CA LYS A 143 5.54 4.11 -11.64
C LYS A 143 5.91 2.94 -12.54
N ILE A 144 6.57 1.95 -11.96
CA ILE A 144 7.13 0.81 -12.68
C ILE A 144 6.33 -0.43 -12.31
N GLY A 145 5.74 -1.09 -13.31
CA GLY A 145 5.12 -2.40 -13.14
C GLY A 145 6.17 -3.50 -13.21
N LEU A 146 6.36 -4.24 -12.12
CA LEU A 146 7.22 -5.41 -12.07
C LEU A 146 6.40 -6.67 -12.36
N PHE A 147 6.66 -7.28 -13.51
CA PHE A 147 6.06 -8.54 -13.94
C PHE A 147 7.05 -9.67 -13.74
N GLY A 148 6.59 -10.81 -13.25
CA GLY A 148 7.46 -11.97 -13.10
C GLY A 148 6.85 -13.09 -12.28
N GLY A 149 7.06 -14.32 -12.74
CA GLY A 149 6.65 -15.52 -12.01
C GLY A 149 7.44 -15.74 -10.71
N ALA A 150 7.08 -16.77 -9.96
CA ALA A 150 7.89 -17.19 -8.81
C ALA A 150 9.28 -17.69 -9.28
N GLY A 151 10.34 -17.31 -8.57
CA GLY A 151 11.71 -17.79 -8.80
C GLY A 151 12.52 -17.08 -9.89
N VAL A 152 11.99 -16.03 -10.54
CA VAL A 152 12.72 -15.27 -11.59
C VAL A 152 13.66 -14.19 -11.04
N GLY A 153 13.79 -14.08 -9.71
CA GLY A 153 14.69 -13.11 -9.06
C GLY A 153 14.07 -11.73 -8.78
N LYS A 154 12.74 -11.63 -8.61
CA LYS A 154 12.05 -10.38 -8.22
C LYS A 154 12.67 -9.76 -6.98
N THR A 155 12.70 -10.51 -5.87
CA THR A 155 13.23 -10.05 -4.59
C THR A 155 14.67 -9.57 -4.68
N VAL A 156 15.53 -10.34 -5.36
CA VAL A 156 16.94 -9.98 -5.57
C VAL A 156 17.08 -8.69 -6.37
N THR A 157 16.27 -8.53 -7.42
CA THR A 157 16.27 -7.30 -8.23
C THR A 157 15.83 -6.09 -7.40
N LEU A 158 14.79 -6.24 -6.56
CA LEU A 158 14.33 -5.19 -5.67
C LEU A 158 15.37 -4.82 -4.61
N MET A 159 16.04 -5.80 -4.00
CA MET A 159 17.11 -5.58 -3.04
C MET A 159 18.27 -4.81 -3.65
N GLU A 160 18.70 -5.19 -4.86
CA GLU A 160 19.79 -4.50 -5.54
C GLU A 160 19.42 -3.06 -5.90
N LEU A 161 18.17 -2.82 -6.32
CA LEU A 161 17.65 -1.46 -6.55
C LEU A 161 17.67 -0.61 -5.28
N ILE A 162 17.21 -1.17 -4.16
CA ILE A 162 17.24 -0.49 -2.85
C ILE A 162 18.68 -0.15 -2.47
N ARG A 163 19.60 -1.12 -2.61
CA ARG A 163 21.00 -0.96 -2.26
C ARG A 163 21.69 0.12 -3.10
N ASN A 164 21.54 0.08 -4.43
CA ASN A 164 22.19 1.05 -5.32
C ASN A 164 21.70 2.47 -5.08
N ILE A 165 20.40 2.64 -4.88
CA ILE A 165 19.81 3.97 -4.70
C ILE A 165 20.06 4.50 -3.29
N ALA A 166 20.07 3.65 -2.26
CA ALA A 166 20.45 4.06 -0.92
C ALA A 166 21.91 4.52 -0.83
N VAL A 167 22.82 3.88 -1.58
CA VAL A 167 24.24 4.23 -1.60
C VAL A 167 24.51 5.50 -2.41
N GLU A 168 23.96 5.61 -3.62
CA GLU A 168 24.26 6.72 -4.54
C GLU A 168 23.39 7.97 -4.30
N HIS A 169 22.11 7.80 -3.94
CA HIS A 169 21.15 8.90 -3.88
C HIS A 169 20.74 9.32 -2.46
N SER A 170 21.32 8.72 -1.41
CA SER A 170 20.92 8.98 0.01
C SER A 170 19.39 8.91 0.23
N GLY A 171 18.71 8.09 -0.58
CA GLY A 171 17.27 7.92 -0.56
C GLY A 171 16.83 6.94 0.52
N TYR A 172 15.56 7.05 0.93
CA TYR A 172 14.91 6.06 1.78
C TYR A 172 13.95 5.21 0.95
N SER A 173 13.68 4.00 1.41
CA SER A 173 12.76 3.09 0.77
C SER A 173 11.60 2.75 1.70
N VAL A 174 10.43 2.53 1.13
CA VAL A 174 9.26 2.02 1.85
C VAL A 174 8.73 0.80 1.14
N PHE A 175 8.58 -0.30 1.86
CA PHE A 175 8.00 -1.53 1.35
C PHE A 175 6.59 -1.70 1.91
N ALA A 176 5.61 -1.86 1.02
CA ALA A 176 4.23 -2.15 1.35
C ALA A 176 3.88 -3.57 0.87
N GLY A 177 3.89 -4.51 1.80
CA GLY A 177 3.50 -5.91 1.60
C GLY A 177 1.97 -6.07 1.64
N VAL A 178 1.31 -5.86 0.51
CA VAL A 178 -0.13 -5.96 0.32
C VAL A 178 -0.54 -7.41 0.03
N GLY A 179 -1.13 -8.07 1.02
CA GLY A 179 -1.65 -9.43 0.86
C GLY A 179 -0.57 -10.45 0.50
N GLU A 180 0.64 -10.25 1.04
CA GLU A 180 1.76 -11.17 0.85
C GLU A 180 1.76 -12.31 1.85
N ARG A 181 2.48 -13.38 1.52
CA ARG A 181 2.64 -14.52 2.45
C ARG A 181 3.57 -14.11 3.58
N THR A 182 3.22 -14.48 4.81
CA THR A 182 4.04 -14.24 6.00
C THR A 182 5.46 -14.78 5.86
N ARG A 183 5.62 -15.97 5.22
CA ARG A 183 6.93 -16.54 4.93
C ARG A 183 7.77 -15.64 4.03
N GLU A 184 7.18 -15.13 2.94
CA GLU A 184 7.87 -14.28 1.97
C GLU A 184 8.28 -12.94 2.60
N GLY A 185 7.43 -12.36 3.45
CA GLY A 185 7.78 -11.18 4.24
C GLY A 185 8.91 -11.42 5.24
N ASN A 186 8.91 -12.57 5.93
CA ASN A 186 9.98 -12.94 6.86
C ASN A 186 11.32 -13.15 6.15
N ASP A 187 11.32 -13.90 5.03
CA ASP A 187 12.51 -14.13 4.22
C ASP A 187 13.07 -12.79 3.73
N PHE A 188 12.21 -11.89 3.22
CA PHE A 188 12.59 -10.54 2.79
C PHE A 188 13.24 -9.70 3.91
N TYR A 189 12.68 -9.74 5.12
CA TYR A 189 13.25 -9.03 6.27
C TYR A 189 14.68 -9.49 6.59
N HIS A 190 14.90 -10.80 6.61
CA HIS A 190 16.23 -11.36 6.87
C HIS A 190 17.21 -11.07 5.74
N GLU A 191 16.79 -11.19 4.48
CA GLU A 191 17.63 -10.85 3.33
C GLU A 191 18.05 -9.37 3.35
N MET A 192 17.15 -8.46 3.74
CA MET A 192 17.45 -7.03 3.92
C MET A 192 18.42 -6.75 5.07
N ALA A 193 18.28 -7.50 6.17
CA ALA A 193 19.18 -7.41 7.32
C ALA A 193 20.59 -7.91 6.94
N GLU A 194 20.69 -9.04 6.24
CA GLU A 194 21.96 -9.59 5.74
C GLU A 194 22.59 -8.70 4.67
N GLY A 195 21.77 -8.08 3.81
CA GLY A 195 22.18 -7.10 2.81
C GLY A 195 22.62 -5.75 3.38
N GLY A 196 22.41 -5.51 4.68
CA GLY A 196 22.83 -4.29 5.37
C GLY A 196 22.07 -3.03 4.94
N VAL A 197 20.83 -3.18 4.45
CA VAL A 197 20.00 -2.06 3.96
C VAL A 197 18.79 -1.79 4.86
N LEU A 198 18.58 -2.60 5.89
CA LEU A 198 17.40 -2.51 6.77
C LEU A 198 17.24 -1.12 7.42
N ASP A 199 18.33 -0.42 7.74
CA ASP A 199 18.29 0.94 8.33
C ASP A 199 17.79 2.04 7.35
N LYS A 200 17.57 1.68 6.08
CA LYS A 200 17.07 2.59 5.03
C LYS A 200 15.66 2.25 4.57
N VAL A 201 15.07 1.17 5.06
CA VAL A 201 13.76 0.69 4.60
C VAL A 201 12.75 0.71 5.73
N ALA A 202 11.60 1.37 5.54
CA ALA A 202 10.43 1.16 6.40
C ALA A 202 9.56 0.04 5.83
N LEU A 203 9.21 -0.96 6.64
CA LEU A 203 8.44 -2.12 6.21
C LEU A 203 7.01 -2.03 6.76
N VAL A 204 6.02 -2.11 5.88
CA VAL A 204 4.60 -2.15 6.24
C VAL A 204 3.99 -3.42 5.66
N TYR A 205 3.39 -4.27 6.49
CA TYR A 205 2.75 -5.50 6.04
C TYR A 205 1.26 -5.53 6.38
N GLY A 206 0.50 -6.05 5.43
CA GLY A 206 -0.90 -6.44 5.59
C GLY A 206 -1.05 -7.81 4.96
N GLN A 207 -0.84 -8.85 5.75
CA GLN A 207 -0.62 -10.21 5.25
C GLN A 207 -1.91 -10.88 4.74
N MET A 208 -1.77 -12.00 4.01
CA MET A 208 -2.91 -12.75 3.47
C MET A 208 -3.91 -13.26 4.53
N ASN A 209 -3.44 -13.52 5.75
CA ASN A 209 -4.27 -13.97 6.88
C ASN A 209 -5.06 -12.82 7.52
N GLU A 210 -4.81 -11.57 7.13
CA GLU A 210 -5.53 -10.42 7.65
C GLU A 210 -6.85 -10.16 6.90
N PRO A 211 -7.83 -9.53 7.57
CA PRO A 211 -9.08 -9.14 6.94
C PRO A 211 -8.87 -8.29 5.68
N PRO A 212 -9.84 -8.29 4.74
CA PRO A 212 -9.72 -7.50 3.52
C PRO A 212 -9.61 -5.99 3.80
N GLY A 213 -10.13 -5.48 4.92
CA GLY A 213 -9.95 -4.09 5.34
C GLY A 213 -8.47 -3.69 5.49
N ASN A 214 -7.69 -4.52 6.20
CA ASN A 214 -6.26 -4.30 6.39
C ASN A 214 -5.51 -4.30 5.05
N ARG A 215 -5.77 -5.33 4.22
CA ARG A 215 -5.14 -5.47 2.90
C ARG A 215 -5.47 -4.30 1.97
N LEU A 216 -6.68 -3.75 2.05
CA LEU A 216 -7.09 -2.59 1.26
C LEU A 216 -6.44 -1.28 1.73
N ARG A 217 -5.99 -1.17 2.99
CA ARG A 217 -5.44 0.08 3.54
C ARG A 217 -3.92 0.10 3.68
N VAL A 218 -3.27 -1.07 3.76
CA VAL A 218 -1.82 -1.17 3.96
C VAL A 218 -0.99 -0.42 2.89
N ALA A 219 -1.45 -0.41 1.63
CA ALA A 219 -0.79 0.35 0.57
C ALA A 219 -0.79 1.86 0.86
N LEU A 220 -1.88 2.40 1.42
CA LEU A 220 -2.00 3.80 1.81
C LEU A 220 -1.12 4.12 3.04
N THR A 221 -0.98 3.17 3.96
CA THR A 221 -0.07 3.30 5.11
C THR A 221 1.38 3.45 4.64
N GLY A 222 1.86 2.55 3.77
CA GLY A 222 3.19 2.66 3.17
C GLY A 222 3.36 3.96 2.37
N LEU A 223 2.36 4.33 1.58
CA LEU A 223 2.39 5.57 0.81
C LEU A 223 2.51 6.81 1.69
N THR A 224 1.82 6.83 2.83
CA THR A 224 1.85 7.97 3.75
C THR A 224 3.24 8.16 4.37
N MET A 225 3.95 7.06 4.65
CA MET A 225 5.35 7.11 5.09
C MET A 225 6.27 7.60 3.97
N ALA A 226 6.05 7.12 2.73
CA ALA A 226 6.82 7.56 1.57
C ALA A 226 6.61 9.06 1.26
N GLU A 227 5.36 9.53 1.32
CA GLU A 227 5.01 10.94 1.16
C GLU A 227 5.68 11.82 2.20
N HIS A 228 5.81 11.38 3.45
CA HIS A 228 6.52 12.16 4.46
C HIS A 228 7.98 12.41 4.06
N PHE A 229 8.69 11.38 3.61
CA PHE A 229 10.07 11.52 3.14
C PHE A 229 10.18 12.34 1.84
N ARG A 230 9.20 12.23 0.93
CA ARG A 230 9.12 13.06 -0.28
C ARG A 230 8.92 14.54 0.08
N ASP A 231 8.02 14.82 1.01
CA ASP A 231 7.68 16.17 1.43
C ASP A 231 8.84 16.81 2.23
N GLU A 232 9.75 16.01 2.81
CA GLU A 232 11.06 16.45 3.35
C GLU A 232 12.10 16.80 2.26
N GLY A 233 11.79 16.54 0.99
CA GLY A 233 12.66 16.84 -0.16
C GLY A 233 13.59 15.70 -0.56
N ARG A 234 13.23 14.45 -0.24
CA ARG A 234 14.02 13.27 -0.60
C ARG A 234 13.45 12.57 -1.83
N ASP A 235 14.31 11.76 -2.42
CA ASP A 235 13.94 10.78 -3.42
C ASP A 235 13.69 9.44 -2.74
N VAL A 236 12.46 8.96 -2.89
CA VAL A 236 11.94 7.82 -2.14
C VAL A 236 11.63 6.71 -3.12
N LEU A 237 12.06 5.50 -2.79
CA LEU A 237 11.59 4.30 -3.47
C LEU A 237 10.43 3.69 -2.72
N MET A 238 9.33 3.44 -3.42
CA MET A 238 8.20 2.72 -2.86
C MET A 238 8.07 1.36 -3.55
N PHE A 239 7.95 0.29 -2.77
CA PHE A 239 7.70 -1.05 -3.28
C PHE A 239 6.31 -1.48 -2.86
N ILE A 240 5.48 -1.87 -3.83
CA ILE A 240 4.13 -2.41 -3.57
C ILE A 240 4.09 -3.84 -4.08
N ASP A 241 4.18 -4.80 -3.17
CA ASP A 241 4.00 -6.21 -3.49
C ASP A 241 2.79 -6.72 -2.70
N ASN A 242 1.61 -6.95 -3.27
CA ASN A 242 1.26 -6.89 -4.69
C ASN A 242 0.08 -5.93 -4.95
N ILE A 243 0.18 -5.08 -5.99
CA ILE A 243 -0.89 -4.12 -6.30
C ILE A 243 -2.20 -4.81 -6.72
N TYR A 244 -2.13 -6.00 -7.32
CA TYR A 244 -3.34 -6.77 -7.63
C TYR A 244 -4.09 -7.19 -6.35
N ARG A 245 -3.37 -7.46 -5.25
CA ARG A 245 -3.99 -7.82 -3.96
C ARG A 245 -4.72 -6.67 -3.31
N TYR A 246 -4.30 -5.42 -3.56
CA TYR A 246 -5.05 -4.22 -3.18
C TYR A 246 -6.40 -4.21 -3.88
N THR A 247 -6.42 -4.42 -5.21
CA THR A 247 -7.66 -4.51 -5.99
C THR A 247 -8.57 -5.65 -5.50
N LEU A 248 -8.01 -6.84 -5.27
CA LEU A 248 -8.77 -7.99 -4.80
C LEU A 248 -9.42 -7.74 -3.44
N ALA A 249 -8.69 -7.12 -2.50
CA ALA A 249 -9.23 -6.71 -1.21
C ALA A 249 -10.38 -5.69 -1.37
N GLY A 250 -10.26 -4.79 -2.35
CA GLY A 250 -11.32 -3.83 -2.72
C GLY A 250 -12.59 -4.51 -3.22
N THR A 251 -12.45 -5.54 -4.07
CA THR A 251 -13.58 -6.37 -4.52
C THR A 251 -14.29 -7.06 -3.33
N GLU A 252 -13.53 -7.68 -2.42
CA GLU A 252 -14.07 -8.34 -1.23
C GLU A 252 -14.82 -7.35 -0.34
N VAL A 253 -14.21 -6.19 -0.05
CA VAL A 253 -14.82 -5.11 0.72
C VAL A 253 -16.10 -4.60 0.05
N SER A 254 -16.06 -4.34 -1.25
CA SER A 254 -17.20 -3.81 -2.00
C SER A 254 -18.41 -4.76 -1.97
N ALA A 255 -18.16 -6.06 -2.08
CA ALA A 255 -19.20 -7.08 -1.95
C ALA A 255 -19.82 -7.07 -0.54
N LEU A 256 -19.00 -6.98 0.52
CA LEU A 256 -19.49 -6.90 1.90
C LEU A 256 -20.28 -5.62 2.19
N LEU A 257 -19.91 -4.50 1.55
CA LEU A 257 -20.65 -3.24 1.65
C LEU A 257 -22.00 -3.26 0.91
N GLY A 258 -22.29 -4.31 0.13
CA GLY A 258 -23.53 -4.47 -0.63
C GLY A 258 -23.56 -3.64 -1.92
N ARG A 259 -22.41 -3.27 -2.47
CA ARG A 259 -22.33 -2.61 -3.78
C ARG A 259 -22.58 -3.63 -4.89
N MET A 260 -23.28 -3.22 -5.95
CA MET A 260 -23.43 -4.08 -7.13
C MET A 260 -22.07 -4.30 -7.81
N PRO A 261 -21.68 -5.55 -8.12
CA PRO A 261 -20.43 -5.83 -8.79
C PRO A 261 -20.45 -5.31 -10.24
N SER A 262 -19.27 -4.94 -10.73
CA SER A 262 -19.02 -4.50 -12.11
C SER A 262 -18.51 -5.68 -12.97
N ALA A 263 -17.88 -5.36 -14.11
CA ALA A 263 -17.27 -6.33 -15.01
C ALA A 263 -16.37 -7.33 -14.26
N VAL A 264 -16.50 -8.61 -14.60
CA VAL A 264 -15.71 -9.73 -14.03
C VAL A 264 -15.83 -9.85 -12.49
N GLY A 265 -16.76 -9.14 -11.85
CA GLY A 265 -17.00 -9.20 -10.41
C GLY A 265 -16.24 -8.15 -9.59
N TYR A 266 -15.48 -7.24 -10.21
CA TYR A 266 -14.76 -6.17 -9.51
C TYR A 266 -15.69 -5.12 -8.89
N GLN A 267 -15.16 -4.31 -7.99
CA GLN A 267 -15.89 -3.18 -7.41
C GLN A 267 -16.21 -2.12 -8.49
N PRO A 268 -17.36 -1.45 -8.41
CA PRO A 268 -17.71 -0.37 -9.34
C PRO A 268 -16.80 0.86 -9.19
N THR A 269 -16.10 0.98 -8.06
CA THR A 269 -15.18 2.06 -7.71
C THR A 269 -13.72 1.75 -8.06
N LEU A 270 -13.44 0.71 -8.85
CA LEU A 270 -12.09 0.20 -9.11
C LEU A 270 -11.14 1.30 -9.61
N ALA A 271 -11.56 2.01 -10.67
CA ALA A 271 -10.75 3.06 -11.28
C ALA A 271 -10.51 4.25 -10.33
N GLU A 272 -11.52 4.60 -9.52
CA GLU A 272 -11.41 5.69 -8.54
C GLU A 272 -10.44 5.32 -7.40
N GLU A 273 -10.60 4.13 -6.81
CA GLU A 273 -9.75 3.64 -5.72
C GLU A 273 -8.30 3.43 -6.16
N MET A 274 -8.09 2.97 -7.40
CA MET A 274 -6.77 2.88 -8.00
C MET A 274 -6.18 4.27 -8.24
N GLY A 275 -6.95 5.20 -8.84
CA GLY A 275 -6.51 6.56 -9.10
C GLY A 275 -6.12 7.32 -7.83
N ILE A 276 -6.89 7.21 -6.75
CA ILE A 276 -6.56 7.85 -5.46
C ILE A 276 -5.20 7.39 -4.93
N LEU A 277 -4.87 6.10 -5.08
CA LEU A 277 -3.59 5.55 -4.67
C LEU A 277 -2.47 5.99 -5.63
N GLN A 278 -2.66 5.79 -6.92
CA GLN A 278 -1.63 5.99 -7.94
C GLN A 278 -1.28 7.47 -8.13
N GLU A 279 -2.24 8.39 -8.11
CA GLU A 279 -1.97 9.82 -8.34
C GLU A 279 -1.21 10.50 -7.19
N ARG A 280 -1.18 9.87 -6.01
CA ARG A 280 -0.36 10.31 -4.89
C ARG A 280 1.11 9.90 -5.04
N ILE A 281 1.38 8.82 -5.77
CA ILE A 281 2.72 8.36 -6.13
C ILE A 281 3.17 9.21 -7.32
N THR A 282 3.93 10.26 -7.06
CA THR A 282 4.40 11.16 -8.12
C THR A 282 5.59 12.00 -7.66
N SER A 283 6.27 12.62 -8.61
CA SER A 283 7.25 13.68 -8.38
C SER A 283 6.57 15.02 -8.14
N THR A 284 6.95 15.64 -7.02
CA THR A 284 6.55 17.00 -6.67
C THR A 284 7.74 17.94 -6.83
N LYS A 285 7.51 19.25 -6.71
CA LYS A 285 8.59 20.26 -6.69
C LYS A 285 9.59 20.09 -5.55
N THR A 286 9.24 19.38 -4.47
CA THR A 286 10.11 19.20 -3.30
C THR A 286 10.93 17.93 -3.40
N GLY A 287 10.31 16.82 -3.79
CA GLY A 287 10.95 15.51 -3.88
C GLY A 287 10.15 14.53 -4.73
N SER A 288 10.61 13.29 -4.81
CA SER A 288 10.05 12.27 -5.70
C SER A 288 9.72 10.96 -4.99
N ILE A 289 8.68 10.27 -5.46
CA ILE A 289 8.39 8.87 -5.10
C ILE A 289 8.41 8.04 -6.37
N THR A 290 9.47 7.26 -6.57
CA THR A 290 9.54 6.28 -7.66
C THR A 290 9.02 4.95 -7.11
N SER A 291 7.99 4.36 -7.74
CA SER A 291 7.38 3.14 -7.22
C SER A 291 7.62 1.92 -8.09
N PHE A 292 8.03 0.80 -7.50
CA PHE A 292 8.04 -0.52 -8.13
C PHE A 292 6.86 -1.34 -7.60
N GLN A 293 5.96 -1.70 -8.49
CA GLN A 293 4.69 -2.35 -8.14
C GLN A 293 4.67 -3.72 -8.77
N ALA A 294 4.67 -4.78 -7.97
CA ALA A 294 4.49 -6.11 -8.49
C ALA A 294 3.05 -6.27 -8.99
N VAL A 295 2.89 -6.57 -10.27
CA VAL A 295 1.58 -6.76 -10.91
C VAL A 295 1.38 -8.23 -11.20
N TYR A 296 0.36 -8.82 -10.56
CA TYR A 296 -0.10 -10.16 -10.91
C TYR A 296 -1.19 -10.06 -12.00
N VAL A 297 -0.98 -10.74 -13.13
CA VAL A 297 -1.97 -10.84 -14.20
C VAL A 297 -2.78 -12.13 -13.98
N PRO A 298 -4.07 -12.04 -13.64
CA PRO A 298 -4.89 -13.22 -13.42
C PRO A 298 -5.07 -13.99 -14.73
N ALA A 299 -4.82 -15.31 -14.68
CA ALA A 299 -4.99 -16.21 -15.82
C ALA A 299 -4.25 -15.79 -17.11
N ASP A 300 -3.16 -15.01 -16.98
CA ASP A 300 -2.41 -14.42 -18.09
C ASP A 300 -3.27 -13.55 -19.03
N ASP A 301 -4.40 -13.02 -18.55
CA ASP A 301 -5.29 -12.15 -19.30
C ASP A 301 -5.03 -10.66 -19.00
N LEU A 302 -4.32 -9.99 -19.92
CA LEU A 302 -4.04 -8.56 -19.84
C LEU A 302 -5.30 -7.68 -20.02
N THR A 303 -6.40 -8.25 -20.50
CA THR A 303 -7.67 -7.54 -20.70
C THR A 303 -8.55 -7.52 -19.44
N ASP A 304 -8.14 -8.23 -18.39
CA ASP A 304 -8.81 -8.17 -17.10
C ASP A 304 -8.82 -6.70 -16.58
N PRO A 305 -9.95 -6.21 -16.02
CA PRO A 305 -10.06 -4.83 -15.56
C PRO A 305 -8.99 -4.38 -14.55
N SER A 306 -8.48 -5.28 -13.71
CA SER A 306 -7.48 -4.96 -12.69
C SER A 306 -6.12 -4.56 -13.29
N PRO A 307 -5.45 -5.43 -14.10
CA PRO A 307 -4.22 -5.03 -14.78
C PRO A 307 -4.49 -3.90 -15.78
N ALA A 308 -5.58 -3.93 -16.55
CA ALA A 308 -5.89 -2.88 -17.53
C ALA A 308 -5.96 -1.47 -16.90
N THR A 309 -6.58 -1.35 -15.72
CA THR A 309 -6.64 -0.08 -14.98
C THR A 309 -5.28 0.29 -14.37
N THR A 310 -4.51 -0.71 -13.92
CA THR A 310 -3.16 -0.46 -13.37
C THR A 310 -2.23 0.05 -14.46
N PHE A 311 -2.27 -0.54 -15.65
CA PHE A 311 -1.43 -0.19 -16.79
C PHE A 311 -1.57 1.27 -17.22
N SER A 312 -2.77 1.86 -17.12
CA SER A 312 -2.94 3.27 -17.48
C SER A 312 -2.21 4.24 -16.56
N HIS A 313 -1.75 3.79 -15.39
CA HIS A 313 -0.97 4.58 -14.45
C HIS A 313 0.53 4.27 -14.47
N LEU A 314 0.99 3.22 -15.17
CA LEU A 314 2.40 2.85 -15.18
C LEU A 314 3.16 3.63 -16.27
N ASP A 315 4.32 4.15 -15.91
CA ASP A 315 5.23 4.85 -16.82
C ASP A 315 6.18 3.88 -17.54
N ALA A 316 6.52 2.77 -16.86
CA ALA A 316 7.38 1.73 -17.38
C ALA A 316 6.94 0.34 -16.89
N THR A 317 7.30 -0.70 -17.62
CA THR A 317 7.02 -2.11 -17.30
C THR A 317 8.31 -2.91 -17.36
N LEU A 318 8.70 -3.48 -16.23
CA LEU A 318 9.85 -4.36 -16.06
C LEU A 318 9.37 -5.82 -16.08
N VAL A 319 9.67 -6.55 -17.15
CA VAL A 319 9.24 -7.95 -17.30
C VAL A 319 10.39 -8.90 -16.97
N LEU A 320 10.22 -9.74 -15.95
CA LEU A 320 11.17 -10.80 -15.60
C LEU A 320 10.72 -12.15 -16.17
N SER A 321 11.49 -12.67 -17.12
CA SER A 321 11.18 -13.90 -17.87
C SER A 321 11.83 -15.12 -17.25
N ARG A 322 11.05 -16.20 -17.11
CA ARG A 322 11.57 -17.51 -16.69
C ARG A 322 12.56 -18.09 -17.70
N GLN A 323 12.31 -17.89 -19.00
CA GLN A 323 13.17 -18.42 -20.05
C GLN A 323 14.58 -17.82 -19.97
N ILE A 324 14.68 -16.53 -19.64
CA ILE A 324 15.97 -15.84 -19.45
C ILE A 324 16.67 -16.32 -18.17
N ALA A 325 15.91 -16.51 -17.09
CA ALA A 325 16.45 -17.06 -15.85
C ALA A 325 17.00 -18.50 -16.03
N GLU A 326 16.33 -19.34 -16.83
CA GLU A 326 16.78 -20.71 -17.14
C GLU A 326 18.08 -20.75 -17.95
N LEU A 327 18.43 -19.68 -18.65
CA LEU A 327 19.73 -19.50 -19.32
C LEU A 327 20.84 -19.04 -18.36
N GLY A 328 20.53 -18.82 -17.08
CA GLY A 328 21.48 -18.32 -16.07
C GLY A 328 21.77 -16.83 -16.16
N ILE A 329 20.93 -16.05 -16.87
CA ILE A 329 21.09 -14.60 -17.01
C ILE A 329 20.33 -13.90 -15.88
N HIS A 330 21.05 -13.13 -15.06
CA HIS A 330 20.48 -12.36 -13.95
C HIS A 330 20.98 -10.89 -13.98
N PRO A 331 20.09 -9.90 -13.76
CA PRO A 331 18.65 -10.03 -13.55
C PRO A 331 17.93 -10.52 -14.81
N ALA A 332 16.86 -11.31 -14.63
CA ALA A 332 16.19 -12.03 -15.71
C ALA A 332 15.21 -11.15 -16.52
N VAL A 333 15.64 -9.93 -16.84
CA VAL A 333 14.83 -8.92 -17.53
C VAL A 333 14.71 -9.29 -19.01
N ASP A 334 13.47 -9.27 -19.51
CA ASP A 334 13.18 -9.40 -20.94
C ASP A 334 13.34 -8.04 -21.63
N PRO A 335 14.35 -7.86 -22.49
CA PRO A 335 14.62 -6.57 -23.12
C PRO A 335 13.65 -6.23 -24.26
N LEU A 336 12.81 -7.17 -24.71
CA LEU A 336 11.85 -6.95 -25.78
C LEU A 336 10.46 -6.61 -25.22
N ASP A 337 10.09 -7.27 -24.12
CA ASP A 337 8.78 -7.06 -23.48
C ASP A 337 8.81 -5.94 -22.43
N SER A 338 9.98 -5.50 -21.98
CA SER A 338 10.10 -4.36 -21.07
C SER A 338 10.12 -3.04 -21.84
N THR A 339 9.29 -2.08 -21.40
CA THR A 339 9.09 -0.76 -22.05
C THR A 339 9.04 0.35 -21.02
#